data_AF-A0A2E4QVF2-F1
#
_entry.id   AF-A0A2E4QVF2-F1
#
_cell.length_a   1.000
_cell.length_b   1.000
_cell.length_c   1.000
_cell.angle_alpha   90.00
_cell.angle_beta   90.00
_cell.angle_gamma   90.00
#
_symmetry.space_group_name_H-M   'P 1'
#
loop_
_entity.id
_entity.type
_entity.pdbx_description
1 polymer ?
#
loop_
_entity_poly.entity_id
_entity_poly.type
_entity_poly.pdbx_seq_one_letter_code
_entity_poly.pdbx_strand_id
1 'polypeptide(L)'
;MNVSIWWTIPALTGLIGLVIFLGGVGRLFKLRMASGLSRFLFGGVFLAGAMVTALFGMNLQTYARLTHERIAAQVTLEELGPRLYRASVVVPNDKGVMGEPRYYELTGDAMRMDARFLKWRPWANVAGYDAIYRLDRIQGRFDEVSMENATPPIAYDLAPEARSAGLDIYQLSRQNEMMKKFNAVDAIYGAGSYAPMADGAVYDMMATQSGLVPRPQNEAARAAALKWGAPSGKPGNAVSITSGQDAN
;
A
#
# COMPACT_ATOMS: atom_id res chain seq x y z
N MET A 1 2.00 -20.88 -7.47
CA MET A 1 2.52 -19.62 -8.02
C MET A 1 1.92 -19.43 -9.40
N ASN A 2 0.97 -18.52 -9.56
CA ASN A 2 0.47 -18.19 -10.90
C ASN A 2 1.59 -17.48 -11.64
N VAL A 3 2.16 -18.14 -12.65
CA VAL A 3 3.19 -17.51 -13.50
C VAL A 3 2.48 -16.42 -14.30
N SER A 4 2.80 -15.17 -13.98
CA SER A 4 2.20 -14.02 -14.61
C SER A 4 2.49 -14.04 -16.12
N ILE A 5 1.46 -13.87 -16.95
CA ILE A 5 1.55 -13.93 -18.42
C ILE A 5 2.64 -13.00 -18.99
N TRP A 6 2.94 -11.94 -18.25
CA TRP A 6 3.97 -10.94 -18.52
C TRP A 6 5.40 -11.50 -18.54
N TRP A 7 5.66 -12.68 -17.96
CA TRP A 7 6.97 -13.34 -18.00
C TRP A 7 7.05 -14.45 -19.05
N THR A 8 5.94 -15.12 -19.31
CA THR A 8 5.90 -16.27 -20.24
C THR A 8 6.11 -15.82 -21.69
N ILE A 9 5.48 -14.71 -22.09
CA ILE A 9 5.56 -14.20 -23.47
C ILE A 9 7.01 -13.78 -23.83
N PRO A 10 7.68 -12.90 -23.05
CA PRO A 10 9.07 -12.53 -23.35
C PRO A 10 10.03 -13.71 -23.33
N ALA A 11 9.83 -14.68 -22.43
CA ALA A 11 10.68 -15.86 -22.35
C ALA A 11 10.59 -16.73 -23.61
N LEU A 12 9.37 -17.00 -24.10
CA LEU A 12 9.17 -17.79 -25.32
C LEU A 12 9.68 -17.05 -26.56
N THR A 13 9.35 -15.76 -26.70
CA THR A 13 9.83 -14.94 -27.81
C THR A 13 11.36 -14.81 -27.81
N GLY A 14 11.96 -14.63 -26.64
CA GLY A 14 13.41 -14.58 -26.47
C GLY A 14 14.09 -15.90 -26.84
N LEU A 15 13.51 -17.05 -26.45
CA LEU A 15 14.02 -18.37 -26.81
C LEU A 15 13.98 -18.60 -28.32
N ILE A 16 12.86 -18.26 -28.98
CA ILE A 16 12.72 -18.35 -30.44
C ILE A 16 13.74 -17.44 -31.14
N GLY A 17 13.86 -16.20 -30.68
CA GLY A 17 14.84 -15.24 -31.20
C GLY A 17 16.27 -15.73 -31.07
N LEU A 18 16.63 -16.32 -29.92
CA LEU A 18 17.96 -16.85 -29.64
C LEU A 18 18.33 -17.99 -30.60
N VAL A 19 17.42 -18.95 -30.82
CA VAL A 19 17.65 -20.07 -31.74
C VAL A 19 17.89 -19.58 -33.17
N ILE A 20 17.06 -18.63 -33.63
CA ILE A 20 17.19 -18.05 -34.98
C ILE A 20 18.50 -17.27 -35.11
N PHE A 21 18.85 -16.48 -34.08
CA PHE A 21 20.06 -15.67 -34.03
C PHE A 21 21.32 -16.53 -34.10
N LEU A 22 21.45 -17.53 -33.22
CA LEU A 22 22.59 -18.46 -33.19
C LEU A 22 22.69 -19.27 -34.49
N GLY A 23 21.57 -19.68 -35.08
CA GLY A 23 21.52 -20.32 -36.39
C GLY A 23 21.96 -19.41 -37.54
N GLY A 24 21.76 -18.10 -37.42
CA GLY A 24 22.29 -17.07 -38.33
C GLY A 24 23.81 -16.94 -38.21
N VAL A 25 24.32 -16.80 -36.99
CA VAL A 25 25.76 -16.75 -36.68
C VAL A 25 26.49 -17.98 -37.23
N GLY A 26 25.97 -19.19 -36.96
CA GLY A 26 26.56 -20.43 -37.48
C GLY A 26 26.59 -20.53 -39.01
N ARG A 27 25.66 -19.87 -39.72
CA ARG A 27 25.69 -19.78 -41.20
C ARG A 27 26.66 -18.74 -41.72
N LEU A 28 26.88 -17.65 -40.99
CA LEU A 28 27.90 -16.65 -41.32
C LEU A 28 29.30 -17.29 -41.26
N PHE A 29 29.59 -18.12 -40.24
CA PHE A 29 30.83 -18.90 -40.18
C PHE A 29 31.00 -19.92 -41.32
N LYS A 30 29.91 -20.33 -41.97
CA LYS A 30 29.93 -21.21 -43.17
C LYS A 30 29.98 -20.41 -44.48
N LEU A 31 30.33 -19.12 -44.45
CA LEU A 31 30.38 -18.20 -45.59
C LEU A 31 29.05 -18.03 -46.35
N ARG A 32 27.93 -18.47 -45.78
CA ARG A 32 26.59 -18.31 -46.38
C ARG A 32 26.00 -16.95 -46.01
N MET A 33 26.63 -15.87 -46.48
CA MET A 33 26.43 -14.49 -46.00
C MET A 33 24.97 -14.04 -46.03
N ALA A 34 24.27 -14.11 -47.17
CA ALA A 34 22.90 -13.60 -47.28
C ALA A 34 21.92 -14.31 -46.31
N SER A 35 21.99 -15.64 -46.27
CA SER A 35 21.10 -16.46 -45.42
C SER A 35 21.48 -16.48 -43.93
N GLY A 36 22.73 -16.11 -43.63
CA GLY A 36 23.24 -15.92 -42.27
C GLY A 36 22.85 -14.54 -41.74
N LEU A 37 23.03 -13.50 -42.53
CA LEU A 37 22.71 -12.12 -42.19
C LEU A 37 21.20 -11.94 -41.97
N SER A 38 20.35 -12.50 -42.82
CA SER A 38 18.89 -12.39 -42.64
C SER A 38 18.42 -13.05 -41.34
N ARG A 39 18.92 -14.23 -41.01
CA ARG A 39 18.60 -14.94 -39.75
C ARG A 39 19.17 -14.22 -38.53
N PHE A 40 20.39 -13.70 -38.64
CA PHE A 40 21.01 -12.91 -37.58
C PHE A 40 20.17 -11.66 -37.27
N LEU A 41 19.79 -10.88 -38.29
CA LEU A 41 18.97 -9.68 -38.11
C LEU A 41 17.57 -10.02 -37.58
N PHE A 42 16.91 -11.03 -38.15
CA PHE A 42 15.56 -11.42 -37.72
C PHE A 42 15.55 -11.97 -36.28
N GLY A 43 16.52 -12.83 -35.93
CA GLY A 43 16.71 -13.29 -34.56
C GLY A 43 17.03 -12.14 -33.60
N GLY A 44 17.83 -11.17 -34.04
CA GLY A 44 18.13 -9.95 -33.31
C GLY A 44 16.90 -9.10 -33.01
N VAL A 45 16.00 -8.93 -33.98
CA VAL A 45 14.72 -8.22 -33.79
C VAL A 45 13.83 -8.93 -32.76
N PHE A 46 13.74 -10.27 -32.83
CA PHE A 46 12.98 -11.05 -31.84
C PHE A 46 13.57 -10.93 -30.43
N LEU A 47 14.90 -10.99 -30.30
CA LEU A 47 15.60 -10.80 -29.02
C LEU A 47 15.39 -9.38 -28.47
N ALA A 48 15.50 -8.35 -29.32
CA ALA A 48 15.24 -6.98 -28.93
C ALA A 48 13.79 -6.78 -28.48
N GLY A 49 12.81 -7.32 -29.22
CA GLY A 49 11.40 -7.26 -28.85
C GLY A 49 11.11 -7.98 -27.53
N ALA A 50 11.71 -9.16 -27.31
CA ALA A 50 11.61 -9.89 -26.05
C ALA A 50 12.18 -9.09 -24.89
N MET A 51 13.36 -8.46 -25.07
CA MET A 51 13.98 -7.62 -24.06
C MET A 51 13.13 -6.41 -23.71
N VAL A 52 12.59 -5.69 -24.71
CA VAL A 52 11.70 -4.54 -24.47
C VAL A 52 10.46 -4.97 -23.69
N THR A 53 9.83 -6.08 -24.07
CA THR A 53 8.63 -6.59 -23.39
C THR A 53 8.95 -7.02 -21.96
N ALA A 54 10.10 -7.68 -21.74
CA ALA A 54 10.55 -8.08 -20.40
C ALA A 54 10.82 -6.86 -19.50
N LEU A 55 11.50 -5.82 -20.02
CA LEU A 55 11.76 -4.59 -19.27
C LEU A 55 10.45 -3.87 -18.93
N PHE A 56 9.50 -3.83 -19.85
CA PHE A 56 8.18 -3.25 -19.60
C PHE A 56 7.40 -4.05 -18.53
N GLY A 57 7.39 -5.38 -18.63
CA GLY A 57 6.79 -6.25 -17.62
C GLY A 57 7.43 -6.10 -16.24
N MET A 58 8.76 -5.97 -16.19
CA MET A 58 9.51 -5.72 -14.95
C MET A 58 9.15 -4.36 -14.35
N ASN A 59 9.00 -3.32 -15.17
CA ASN A 59 8.59 -1.99 -14.72
C ASN A 59 7.18 -2.02 -14.11
N LEU A 60 6.23 -2.65 -14.80
CA LEU A 60 4.84 -2.77 -14.32
C LEU A 60 4.76 -3.61 -13.03
N GLN A 61 5.50 -4.73 -12.96
CA GLN A 61 5.58 -5.52 -11.72
C GLN A 61 6.18 -4.71 -10.57
N THR A 62 7.25 -3.96 -10.84
CA THR A 62 7.90 -3.12 -9.82
C THR A 62 6.92 -2.10 -9.26
N TYR A 63 6.19 -1.41 -10.15
CA TYR A 63 5.15 -0.48 -9.74
C TYR A 63 4.07 -1.17 -8.90
N ALA A 64 3.47 -2.25 -9.42
CA ALA A 64 2.40 -2.98 -8.74
C ALA A 64 2.82 -3.52 -7.37
N ARG A 65 4.08 -3.94 -7.20
CA ARG A 65 4.62 -4.41 -5.92
C ARG A 65 4.89 -3.29 -4.94
N LEU A 66 5.44 -2.16 -5.39
CA LEU A 66 5.75 -1.02 -4.53
C LEU A 66 4.49 -0.27 -4.09
N THR A 67 3.44 -0.23 -4.92
CA THR A 67 2.16 0.42 -4.61
C THR A 67 1.12 -0.56 -4.07
N HIS A 68 1.52 -1.76 -3.66
CA HIS A 68 0.58 -2.74 -3.15
C HIS A 68 0.00 -2.28 -1.80
N GLU A 69 -1.33 -2.33 -1.70
CA GLU A 69 -2.10 -2.02 -0.49
C GLU A 69 -3.11 -3.13 -0.24
N ARG A 70 -3.37 -3.43 1.04
CA ARG A 70 -4.38 -4.38 1.47
C ARG A 70 -5.17 -3.82 2.65
N ILE A 71 -6.45 -4.13 2.71
CA ILE A 71 -7.28 -3.72 3.84
C ILE A 71 -6.81 -4.40 5.13
N ALA A 72 -6.50 -3.60 6.13
CA ALA A 72 -6.05 -4.06 7.45
C ALA A 72 -7.19 -4.07 8.46
N ALA A 73 -8.10 -3.11 8.35
CA ALA A 73 -9.37 -3.07 9.08
C ALA A 73 -10.33 -2.14 8.34
N GLN A 74 -11.63 -2.35 8.51
CA GLN A 74 -12.66 -1.38 8.20
C GLN A 74 -13.19 -0.81 9.52
N VAL A 75 -13.37 0.51 9.59
CA VAL A 75 -13.90 1.20 10.76
C VAL A 75 -15.13 2.00 10.38
N THR A 76 -16.24 1.73 11.04
CA THR A 76 -17.48 2.51 10.94
C THR A 76 -17.71 3.25 12.24
N LEU A 77 -18.00 4.55 12.15
CA LEU A 77 -18.17 5.43 13.30
C LEU A 77 -19.63 5.85 13.45
N GLU A 78 -20.13 5.81 14.67
CA GLU A 78 -21.47 6.26 15.08
C GLU A 78 -21.31 7.25 16.24
N GLU A 79 -21.91 8.44 16.14
CA GLU A 79 -21.84 9.44 17.20
C GLU A 79 -22.82 9.09 18.34
N LEU A 80 -22.29 8.91 19.56
CA LEU A 80 -23.10 8.64 20.76
C LEU A 80 -23.35 9.90 21.59
N GLY A 81 -22.55 10.94 21.39
CA GLY A 81 -22.65 12.21 22.09
C GLY A 81 -21.47 13.13 21.75
N PRO A 82 -21.38 14.32 22.39
CA PRO A 82 -20.34 15.29 22.09
C PRO A 82 -18.94 14.67 22.23
N ARG A 83 -18.24 14.52 21.09
CA ARG A 83 -16.89 13.90 21.02
C ARG A 83 -16.83 12.48 21.59
N LEU A 84 -17.94 11.75 21.57
CA LEU A 84 -18.03 10.35 21.97
C LEU A 84 -18.59 9.55 20.80
N TYR A 85 -17.81 8.58 20.33
CA TYR A 85 -18.15 7.77 19.16
C TYR A 85 -18.06 6.28 19.49
N ARG A 86 -18.95 5.49 18.91
CA ARG A 86 -18.77 4.05 18.80
C ARG A 86 -18.07 3.74 17.49
N ALA A 87 -16.92 3.08 17.57
CA ALA A 87 -16.20 2.54 16.44
C ALA A 87 -16.49 1.04 16.30
N SER A 88 -17.13 0.65 15.21
CA SER A 88 -17.26 -0.74 14.76
C SER A 88 -16.06 -1.08 13.88
N VAL A 89 -15.16 -1.93 14.37
CA VAL A 89 -13.95 -2.36 13.68
C VAL A 89 -14.11 -3.78 13.18
N VAL A 90 -13.88 -3.98 11.88
CA VAL A 90 -13.91 -5.28 11.22
C VAL A 90 -12.53 -5.56 10.65
N VAL A 91 -11.91 -6.64 11.10
CA VAL A 91 -10.59 -7.08 10.61
C VAL A 91 -10.78 -8.24 9.62
N PRO A 92 -10.21 -8.16 8.39
CA PRO A 92 -10.27 -9.26 7.45
C PRO A 92 -9.35 -10.40 7.88
N ASN A 93 -9.73 -11.63 7.53
CA ASN A 93 -8.84 -12.79 7.67
C ASN A 93 -7.77 -12.83 6.56
N ASP A 94 -6.86 -13.81 6.61
CA ASP A 94 -5.77 -13.96 5.62
C ASP A 94 -6.25 -14.15 4.17
N LYS A 95 -7.53 -14.49 3.97
CA LYS A 95 -8.16 -14.63 2.64
C LYS A 95 -8.90 -13.36 2.19
N GLY A 96 -8.82 -12.28 2.97
CA GLY A 96 -9.51 -11.02 2.70
C GLY A 96 -11.00 -11.03 3.00
N VAL A 97 -11.51 -12.05 3.70
CA VAL A 97 -12.91 -12.12 4.10
C VAL A 97 -13.08 -11.37 5.41
N MET A 98 -14.04 -10.43 5.43
CA MET A 98 -14.38 -9.65 6.61
C MET A 98 -14.87 -10.55 7.75
N GLY A 99 -14.31 -10.34 8.95
CA GLY A 99 -14.75 -11.02 10.17
C GLY A 99 -15.96 -10.35 10.82
N GLU A 100 -16.21 -10.71 12.07
CA GLU A 100 -17.26 -10.10 12.89
C GLU A 100 -16.85 -8.70 13.37
N PRO A 101 -17.79 -7.73 13.43
CA PRO A 101 -17.52 -6.41 13.97
C PRO A 101 -17.29 -6.45 15.48
N ARG A 102 -16.34 -5.65 15.93
CA ARG A 102 -16.08 -5.38 17.35
C ARG A 102 -16.23 -3.90 17.63
N TYR A 103 -16.74 -3.59 18.81
CA TYR A 103 -17.14 -2.23 19.15
C TYR A 103 -16.23 -1.63 20.21
N TYR A 104 -15.81 -0.40 19.99
CA TYR A 104 -15.01 0.39 20.93
C TYR A 104 -15.62 1.78 21.09
N GLU A 105 -15.52 2.35 22.28
CA GLU A 105 -15.95 3.71 22.54
C GLU A 105 -14.74 4.64 22.47
N LEU A 106 -14.72 5.57 21.53
CA LEU A 106 -13.62 6.50 21.30
C LEU A 106 -14.05 7.91 21.71
N THR A 107 -13.14 8.63 22.37
CA THR A 107 -13.33 10.03 22.73
C THR A 107 -12.40 10.94 21.93
N GLY A 108 -12.92 12.04 21.41
CA GLY A 108 -12.10 13.05 20.71
C GLY A 108 -12.69 13.53 19.39
N ASP A 109 -11.82 14.08 18.56
CA ASP A 109 -12.13 14.66 17.25
C ASP A 109 -11.70 13.74 16.09
N ALA A 110 -10.69 12.89 16.32
CA ALA A 110 -10.17 11.94 15.35
C ALA A 110 -9.97 10.55 15.97
N MET A 111 -10.11 9.50 15.17
CA MET A 111 -9.67 8.16 15.54
C MET A 111 -8.19 8.00 15.17
N ARG A 112 -7.47 7.21 15.93
CA ARG A 112 -6.09 6.81 15.66
C ARG A 112 -5.98 5.30 15.74
N MET A 113 -5.45 4.69 14.69
CA MET A 113 -5.10 3.27 14.65
C MET A 113 -3.59 3.15 14.50
N ASP A 114 -2.97 2.41 15.43
CA ASP A 114 -1.55 2.10 15.40
C ASP A 114 -1.31 0.66 14.99
N ALA A 115 -0.20 0.42 14.30
CA ALA A 115 0.30 -0.90 13.96
C ALA A 115 1.82 -0.93 14.00
N ARG A 116 2.37 -2.14 14.16
CA ARG A 116 3.81 -2.38 14.02
C ARG A 116 4.08 -2.97 12.64
N PHE A 117 5.09 -2.45 11.95
CA PHE A 117 5.48 -2.86 10.62
C PHE A 117 6.88 -3.44 10.60
N LEU A 118 7.07 -4.45 9.75
CA LEU A 118 8.36 -4.82 9.18
C LEU A 118 8.32 -4.50 7.70
N LYS A 119 9.16 -3.53 7.34
CA LYS A 119 9.33 -3.06 5.97
C LYS A 119 10.48 -3.78 5.32
N TRP A 120 10.21 -4.26 4.11
CA TRP A 120 11.20 -4.85 3.23
C TRP A 120 11.90 -3.78 2.39
N ARG A 121 13.15 -4.05 2.01
CA ARG A 121 13.85 -3.23 1.02
C ARG A 121 13.13 -3.32 -0.33
N PRO A 122 13.14 -2.27 -1.16
CA PRO A 122 12.40 -2.24 -2.42
C PRO A 122 12.63 -3.46 -3.33
N TRP A 123 13.87 -3.96 -3.42
CA TRP A 123 14.18 -5.15 -4.23
C TRP A 123 13.48 -6.42 -3.74
N ALA A 124 13.27 -6.55 -2.42
CA ALA A 124 12.59 -7.69 -1.83
C ALA A 124 11.07 -7.62 -2.09
N ASN A 125 10.47 -6.43 -2.12
CA ASN A 125 9.08 -6.24 -2.55
C ASN A 125 8.89 -6.66 -4.01
N VAL A 126 9.82 -6.29 -4.88
CA VAL A 126 9.79 -6.70 -6.30
C VAL A 126 9.92 -8.22 -6.44
N ALA A 127 10.76 -8.85 -5.62
CA ALA A 127 10.90 -10.31 -5.53
C ALA A 127 9.66 -11.00 -4.91
N GLY A 128 8.83 -10.23 -4.23
CA GLY A 128 7.47 -10.61 -3.85
C GLY A 128 7.16 -10.64 -2.37
N TYR A 129 8.03 -10.08 -1.54
CA TYR A 129 7.84 -9.96 -0.10
C TYR A 129 7.08 -8.67 0.23
N ASP A 130 5.85 -8.81 0.71
CA ASP A 130 5.04 -7.66 1.12
C ASP A 130 5.26 -7.32 2.60
N ALA A 131 5.10 -6.03 2.94
CA ALA A 131 5.27 -5.56 4.31
C ALA A 131 4.38 -6.33 5.29
N ILE A 132 4.98 -6.73 6.39
CA ILE A 132 4.29 -7.47 7.45
C ILE A 132 3.84 -6.46 8.49
N TYR A 133 2.59 -6.55 8.92
CA TYR A 133 2.03 -5.65 9.93
C TYR A 133 1.26 -6.42 10.99
N ARG A 134 1.14 -5.80 12.16
CA ARG A 134 0.23 -6.22 13.23
C ARG A 134 -0.44 -4.99 13.80
N LEU A 135 -1.78 -4.96 13.82
CA LEU A 135 -2.51 -3.89 14.50
C LEU A 135 -2.16 -3.94 16.00
N ASP A 136 -1.87 -2.79 16.59
CA ASP A 136 -1.47 -2.65 17.99
C ASP A 136 -2.64 -2.11 18.82
N ARG A 137 -3.18 -0.94 18.45
CA ARG A 137 -4.29 -0.33 19.20
C ARG A 137 -5.16 0.58 18.36
N ILE A 138 -6.38 0.80 18.82
CA ILE A 138 -7.26 1.89 18.40
C ILE A 138 -7.55 2.79 19.60
N GLN A 139 -7.55 4.10 19.37
CA GLN A 139 -7.88 5.10 20.38
C GLN A 139 -8.47 6.34 19.71
N GLY A 140 -9.18 7.15 20.50
CA GLY A 140 -9.52 8.50 20.09
C GLY A 140 -8.31 9.44 20.21
N ARG A 141 -8.42 10.62 19.60
CA ARG A 141 -7.43 11.69 19.63
C ARG A 141 -8.15 13.03 19.54
N PHE A 142 -7.68 14.00 20.33
CA PHE A 142 -8.14 15.37 20.23
C PHE A 142 -7.23 16.16 19.31
N ASP A 143 -7.79 17.11 18.55
CA ASP A 143 -6.95 18.00 17.73
C ASP A 143 -6.20 19.01 18.62
N GLU A 144 -6.81 19.41 19.74
CA GLU A 144 -6.20 20.29 20.74
C GLU A 144 -5.43 19.52 21.82
N VAL A 145 -4.13 19.81 21.96
CA VAL A 145 -3.25 19.17 22.95
C VAL A 145 -3.71 19.41 24.39
N SER A 146 -4.27 20.59 24.69
CA SER A 146 -4.80 20.89 26.02
C SER A 146 -5.96 19.97 26.41
N MET A 147 -6.84 19.66 25.45
CA MET A 147 -7.95 18.72 25.64
C MET A 147 -7.43 17.30 25.82
N GLU A 148 -6.47 16.88 25.00
CA GLU A 148 -5.86 15.54 25.10
C GLU A 148 -5.18 15.31 26.46
N ASN A 149 -4.51 16.34 27.01
CA ASN A 149 -3.90 16.27 28.34
C ASN A 149 -4.94 16.29 29.48
N ALA A 150 -6.05 17.03 29.30
CA ALA A 150 -7.09 17.16 30.32
C ALA A 150 -8.02 15.93 30.37
N THR A 151 -8.23 15.27 29.23
CA THR A 151 -9.07 14.07 29.12
C THR A 151 -8.37 13.06 28.21
N PRO A 152 -7.42 12.28 28.77
CA PRO A 152 -6.67 11.31 27.98
C PRO A 152 -7.58 10.28 27.29
N PRO A 153 -7.33 9.95 26.02
CA PRO A 153 -8.13 8.96 25.30
C PRO A 153 -7.91 7.55 25.85
N ILE A 154 -8.95 6.73 25.79
CA ILE A 154 -8.88 5.30 26.12
C ILE A 154 -8.33 4.56 24.90
N ALA A 155 -7.31 3.72 25.12
CA ALA A 155 -6.73 2.87 24.10
C ALA A 155 -7.18 1.42 24.26
N TYR A 156 -7.58 0.80 23.16
CA TYR A 156 -8.00 -0.59 23.08
C TYR A 156 -6.98 -1.41 22.28
N ASP A 157 -6.58 -2.55 22.81
CA ASP A 157 -5.64 -3.47 22.17
C ASP A 157 -6.31 -4.24 21.01
N LEU A 158 -5.72 -4.15 19.82
CA LEU A 158 -6.19 -4.84 18.61
C LEU A 158 -5.36 -6.11 18.30
N ALA A 159 -4.26 -6.35 19.00
CA ALA A 159 -3.35 -7.47 18.73
C ALA A 159 -4.00 -8.87 18.86
N PRO A 160 -4.95 -9.13 19.79
CA PRO A 160 -5.63 -10.43 19.87
C PRO A 160 -6.46 -10.77 18.63
N GLU A 161 -6.87 -9.75 17.89
CA GLU A 161 -7.90 -9.82 16.84
C GLU A 161 -7.28 -9.78 15.45
N ALA A 162 -6.25 -8.94 15.30
CA ALA A 162 -5.45 -8.82 14.10
C ALA A 162 -4.39 -9.91 13.96
N ARG A 163 -4.77 -11.15 14.30
CA ARG A 163 -3.99 -12.35 13.97
C ARG A 163 -4.00 -12.57 12.45
N SER A 164 -3.32 -11.70 11.72
CA SER A 164 -2.67 -12.11 10.49
C SER A 164 -1.62 -13.15 10.91
N ALA A 165 -1.90 -14.41 10.60
CA ALA A 165 -1.07 -15.60 10.84
C ALA A 165 0.11 -15.45 11.82
N GLY A 166 -0.14 -15.45 13.14
CA GLY A 166 0.74 -16.00 14.19
C GLY A 166 2.24 -15.63 14.21
N LEU A 167 2.68 -14.61 13.50
CA LEU A 167 4.10 -14.31 13.36
C LEU A 167 4.43 -13.04 14.11
N ASP A 168 5.00 -13.23 15.29
CA ASP A 168 5.69 -12.16 15.98
C ASP A 168 6.75 -11.58 15.01
N ILE A 169 6.52 -10.36 14.55
CA ILE A 169 7.41 -9.62 13.65
C ILE A 169 8.85 -9.68 14.19
N TYR A 170 8.99 -9.68 15.51
CA TYR A 170 10.25 -9.84 16.20
C TYR A 170 10.90 -11.22 15.95
N GLN A 171 10.14 -12.31 16.09
CA GLN A 171 10.62 -13.66 15.81
C GLN A 171 10.93 -13.88 14.33
N LEU A 172 10.10 -13.37 13.42
CA LEU A 172 10.35 -13.42 11.99
C LEU A 172 11.69 -12.79 11.59
N SER A 173 11.95 -11.58 12.09
CA SER A 173 13.20 -10.87 11.79
C SER A 173 14.43 -11.58 12.37
N ARG A 174 14.30 -12.24 13.54
CA ARG A 174 15.42 -12.88 14.25
C ARG A 174 15.68 -14.34 13.86
N GLN A 175 14.67 -15.12 13.51
CA GLN A 175 14.81 -16.57 13.29
C GLN A 175 15.09 -16.91 11.83
N ASN A 176 14.81 -16.02 10.88
CA ASN A 176 15.03 -16.31 9.48
C ASN A 176 16.47 -15.93 9.05
N GLU A 177 17.37 -16.91 9.14
CA GLU A 177 18.78 -16.78 8.73
C GLU A 177 18.96 -16.31 7.27
N MET A 178 18.01 -16.65 6.40
CA MET A 178 18.01 -16.15 5.01
C MET A 178 17.77 -14.64 4.95
N MET A 179 16.87 -14.09 5.78
CA MET A 179 16.61 -12.64 5.83
C MET A 179 17.84 -11.86 6.30
N LYS A 180 18.58 -12.39 7.28
CA LYS A 180 19.83 -11.79 7.78
C LYS A 180 20.92 -11.82 6.72
N LYS A 181 21.10 -12.97 6.05
CA LYS A 181 22.15 -13.16 5.05
C LYS A 181 22.02 -12.21 3.86
N PHE A 182 20.79 -11.90 3.45
CA PHE A 182 20.51 -11.01 2.32
C PHE A 182 20.21 -9.56 2.71
N ASN A 183 20.24 -9.22 4.02
CA ASN A 183 19.91 -7.87 4.53
C ASN A 183 18.61 -7.31 3.93
N ALA A 184 17.57 -8.15 3.84
CA ALA A 184 16.34 -7.84 3.11
C ALA A 184 15.40 -6.90 3.88
N VAL A 185 15.53 -6.83 5.20
CA VAL A 185 14.74 -5.94 6.06
C VAL A 185 15.29 -4.52 5.97
N ASP A 186 14.42 -3.55 5.74
CA ASP A 186 14.74 -2.12 5.73
C ASP A 186 14.58 -1.53 7.13
N ALA A 187 13.41 -1.70 7.73
CA ALA A 187 13.07 -1.13 9.03
C ALA A 187 11.99 -1.92 9.77
N ILE A 188 12.02 -1.84 11.10
CA ILE A 188 10.94 -2.26 12.00
C ILE A 188 10.51 -1.05 12.81
N TYR A 189 9.23 -0.67 12.75
CA TYR A 189 8.74 0.56 13.36
C TYR A 189 7.25 0.50 13.70
N GLY A 190 6.80 1.43 14.55
CA GLY A 190 5.39 1.69 14.77
C GLY A 190 4.88 2.74 13.77
N ALA A 191 3.72 2.49 13.17
CA ALA A 191 3.02 3.42 12.30
C ALA A 191 1.63 3.70 12.89
N GLY A 192 1.39 4.97 13.21
CA GLY A 192 0.08 5.46 13.63
C GLY A 192 -0.56 6.27 12.53
N SER A 193 -1.82 5.97 12.24
CA SER A 193 -2.61 6.70 11.24
C SER A 193 -3.90 7.18 11.86
N TYR A 194 -4.36 8.37 11.46
CA TYR A 194 -5.48 9.05 12.09
C TYR A 194 -6.44 9.61 11.05
N ALA A 195 -7.73 9.60 11.37
CA ALA A 195 -8.80 10.09 10.52
C ALA A 195 -9.88 10.78 11.37
N PRO A 196 -10.50 11.86 10.87
CA PRO A 196 -11.50 12.60 11.64
C PRO A 196 -12.75 11.75 11.88
N MET A 197 -13.30 11.86 13.09
CA MET A 197 -14.54 11.19 13.44
C MET A 197 -15.73 12.05 13.05
N ALA A 198 -16.74 11.42 12.48
CA ALA A 198 -18.02 12.03 12.16
C ALA A 198 -19.08 10.93 12.15
N ASP A 199 -20.32 11.30 12.44
CA ASP A 199 -21.42 10.34 12.45
C ASP A 199 -21.59 9.65 11.09
N GLY A 200 -21.74 8.33 11.13
CA GLY A 200 -21.84 7.47 9.96
C GLY A 200 -20.56 7.35 9.13
N ALA A 201 -19.41 7.91 9.52
CA ALA A 201 -18.19 7.84 8.71
C ALA A 201 -17.62 6.42 8.61
N VAL A 202 -17.25 5.99 7.39
CA VAL A 202 -16.63 4.69 7.13
C VAL A 202 -15.24 4.87 6.53
N TYR A 203 -14.24 4.23 7.14
CA TYR A 203 -12.85 4.26 6.71
C TYR A 203 -12.30 2.84 6.53
N ASP A 204 -11.64 2.60 5.41
CA ASP A 204 -10.79 1.42 5.25
C ASP A 204 -9.36 1.79 5.64
N MET A 205 -8.83 1.12 6.65
CA MET A 205 -7.45 1.25 7.08
C MET A 205 -6.59 0.36 6.19
N MET A 206 -5.94 0.94 5.18
CA MET A 206 -5.11 0.20 4.24
C MET A 206 -3.69 0.02 4.78
N ALA A 207 -3.21 -1.22 4.89
CA ALA A 207 -1.80 -1.52 5.07
C ALA A 207 -1.08 -1.45 3.73
N THR A 208 -0.19 -0.46 3.62
CA THR A 208 0.71 -0.27 2.48
C THR A 208 2.07 -0.93 2.76
N GLN A 209 2.99 -0.84 1.79
CA GLN A 209 4.38 -1.26 1.99
C GLN A 209 5.15 -0.44 3.06
N SER A 210 4.59 0.71 3.51
CA SER A 210 5.29 1.63 4.43
C SER A 210 4.44 2.11 5.61
N GLY A 211 3.21 1.65 5.80
CA GLY A 211 2.38 2.08 6.92
C GLY A 211 0.89 1.93 6.67
N LEU A 212 0.09 2.41 7.62
CA LEU A 212 -1.37 2.47 7.51
C LEU A 212 -1.82 3.77 6.86
N VAL A 213 -2.83 3.69 5.99
CA VAL A 213 -3.48 4.83 5.34
C VAL A 213 -4.99 4.70 5.48
N PRO A 214 -5.68 5.65 6.15
CA PRO A 214 -7.13 5.67 6.20
C PRO A 214 -7.71 6.14 4.86
N ARG A 215 -8.54 5.32 4.22
CA ARG A 215 -9.25 5.65 2.98
C ARG A 215 -10.74 5.85 3.26
N PRO A 216 -11.28 7.07 3.08
CA PRO A 216 -12.72 7.34 3.21
C PRO A 216 -13.56 6.52 2.23
N GLN A 217 -14.57 5.80 2.71
CA GLN A 217 -15.42 4.93 1.88
C GLN A 217 -16.80 5.52 1.57
N ASN A 218 -17.25 6.50 2.36
CA ASN A 218 -18.54 7.15 2.15
C ASN A 218 -18.45 8.69 2.17
N GLU A 219 -19.58 9.35 1.90
CA GLU A 219 -19.64 10.81 1.85
C GLU A 219 -19.36 11.46 3.20
N ALA A 220 -19.88 10.90 4.30
CA ALA A 220 -19.61 11.38 5.65
C ALA A 220 -18.09 11.41 5.95
N ALA A 221 -17.38 10.30 5.69
CA ALA A 221 -15.93 10.23 5.85
C ALA A 221 -15.17 11.19 4.91
N ARG A 222 -15.59 11.30 3.65
CA ARG A 222 -14.96 12.22 2.68
C ARG A 222 -15.12 13.68 3.10
N ALA A 223 -16.33 14.07 3.53
CA ALA A 223 -16.61 15.41 4.00
C ALA A 223 -15.83 15.74 5.28
N ALA A 224 -15.75 14.80 6.23
CA ALA A 224 -14.94 14.96 7.44
C ALA A 224 -13.44 15.14 7.10
N ALA A 225 -12.88 14.29 6.24
CA ALA A 225 -11.49 14.36 5.81
C ALA A 225 -11.15 15.69 5.11
N LEU A 226 -12.02 16.19 4.23
CA LEU A 226 -11.83 17.47 3.54
C LEU A 226 -11.86 18.67 4.50
N LYS A 227 -12.81 18.69 5.45
CA LYS A 227 -12.91 19.75 6.46
C LYS A 227 -11.67 19.80 7.35
N TRP A 228 -11.17 18.63 7.72
CA TRP A 228 -10.03 18.49 8.61
C TRP A 228 -8.69 18.87 7.96
N GLY A 229 -8.55 18.69 6.64
CA GLY A 229 -7.41 19.17 5.86
C GLY A 229 -7.45 20.66 5.50
N ALA A 230 -8.55 21.37 5.77
CA ALA A 230 -8.66 22.79 5.51
C ALA A 230 -7.74 23.58 6.47
N PRO A 231 -7.08 24.67 6.01
CA PRO A 231 -6.33 25.54 6.91
C PRO A 231 -7.27 26.02 8.02
N SER A 232 -6.89 25.77 9.28
CA SER A 232 -7.56 26.33 10.46
C SER A 232 -7.28 27.84 10.52
N GLY A 233 -7.88 28.58 9.59
CA GLY A 233 -7.84 30.03 9.57
C GLY A 233 -8.53 30.54 10.82
N LYS A 234 -7.77 31.22 11.68
CA LYS A 234 -8.35 32.17 12.63
C LYS A 234 -9.37 33.03 11.86
N PRO A 235 -10.56 33.32 12.41
CA PRO A 235 -11.48 34.25 11.77
C PRO A 235 -10.85 35.64 11.78
N GLY A 236 -10.14 35.95 10.71
CA GLY A 236 -9.41 37.20 10.50
C GLY A 236 -9.36 37.45 9.02
N ASN A 237 -10.32 38.25 8.57
CA ASN A 237 -10.50 38.75 7.20
C ASN A 237 -10.89 37.69 6.17
N ALA A 238 -12.18 37.35 6.17
CA ALA A 238 -12.85 37.03 4.92
C ALA A 238 -12.66 38.23 3.99
N VAL A 239 -11.75 38.12 3.03
CA VAL A 239 -11.72 39.03 1.90
C VAL A 239 -12.98 38.73 1.11
N SER A 240 -13.97 39.60 1.24
CA SER A 240 -15.13 39.67 0.37
C SER A 240 -14.61 39.79 -1.06
N ILE A 241 -14.75 38.70 -1.83
CA ILE A 241 -14.59 38.76 -3.27
C ILE A 241 -15.84 39.46 -3.80
N THR A 242 -15.82 40.79 -3.77
CA THR A 242 -16.80 41.60 -4.48
C THR A 242 -16.59 41.32 -5.97
N SER A 243 -17.60 40.76 -6.62
CA SER A 243 -17.63 40.66 -8.07
C SER A 243 -17.64 42.08 -8.65
N GLY A 244 -16.48 42.54 -9.11
CA GLY A 244 -16.37 43.71 -9.98
C GLY A 244 -16.89 43.32 -11.35
N GLN A 245 -18.21 43.45 -11.54
CA GLN A 245 -18.78 43.87 -12.80
C GLN A 245 -18.24 45.28 -13.03
N ASP A 246 -17.39 45.47 -14.04
CA ASP A 246 -17.26 46.77 -14.70
C ASP A 246 -16.80 46.57 -16.14
N ALA A 247 -17.54 47.27 -17.00
CA ALA A 247 -17.48 47.28 -18.44
C ALA A 247 -16.16 47.85 -18.97
N ASN A 248 -15.69 47.28 -20.08
CA ASN A 248 -15.40 48.01 -21.31
C ASN A 248 -15.35 47.04 -22.49
#